data_AF-A0A4U0WDN9-F1
#
_entry.id   AF-A0A4U0WDN9-F1
#
_cell.length_a   1.000
_cell.length_b   1.000
_cell.length_c   1.000
_cell.angle_alpha   90.00
_cell.angle_beta   90.00
_cell.angle_gamma   90.00
#
_symmetry.space_group_name_H-M   'P 1'
#
loop_
_entity.id
_entity.type
_entity.pdbx_description
1 polymer ?
#
loop_
_entity_poly.entity_id
_entity_poly.type
_entity_poly.pdbx_seq_one_letter_code
_entity_poly.pdbx_strand_id
1 'polypeptide(L)'
;MGRELQKKKNKSSISKVKHKPKSKKKLLMNPVVAANWDQKETLSQNYRRLGLATKLNHTTGGIEDTASTSTSTTTSAAAPTISSSSSLAINNLGIKSRPPTTLLPTEARIERDPSTGAILCVLDDPSSSARPNPLNDPLNELDSEDEEDGAGDWTPLDNQHWPATSQRPARPTGHTPVIRQLEALAATGVKKAPRKQSAREEEWVGALVAKYGHDVKSMVRDKRLNVMQQSEGDIKRRVGMWRRKHEGVV
;
A
#
# COMPACT_ATOMS: atom_id res chain seq x y z
N MET A 1 -43.08 12.02 28.87
CA MET A 1 -44.55 11.89 28.69
C MET A 1 -45.34 13.14 29.08
N GLY A 2 -44.70 14.26 29.46
CA GLY A 2 -45.40 15.46 29.93
C GLY A 2 -45.89 16.43 28.85
N ARG A 3 -45.55 16.23 27.56
CA ARG A 3 -45.89 17.17 26.48
C ARG A 3 -47.36 17.02 26.08
N GLU A 4 -48.13 18.11 26.18
CA GLU A 4 -49.58 18.12 25.90
C GLU A 4 -49.95 17.61 24.50
N LEU A 5 -49.13 17.89 23.48
CA LEU A 5 -49.33 17.35 22.13
C LEU A 5 -49.18 15.82 22.07
N GLN A 6 -48.26 15.25 22.86
CA GLN A 6 -48.11 13.78 22.95
C GLN A 6 -49.29 13.17 23.71
N LYS A 7 -49.80 13.85 24.76
CA LYS A 7 -51.01 13.42 25.48
C LYS A 7 -52.25 13.44 24.57
N LYS A 8 -52.46 14.53 23.80
CA LYS A 8 -53.54 14.64 22.81
C LYS A 8 -53.46 13.55 21.73
N LYS A 9 -52.26 13.29 21.20
CA LYS A 9 -51.99 12.20 20.24
C LYS A 9 -52.17 10.80 20.84
N ASN A 10 -51.99 10.63 22.14
CA ASN A 10 -52.24 9.36 22.82
C ASN A 10 -53.73 9.14 23.13
N LYS A 11 -54.50 10.24 23.34
CA LYS A 11 -55.93 10.20 23.64
C LYS A 11 -56.82 10.14 22.38
N SER A 12 -56.30 10.55 21.22
CA SER A 12 -57.01 10.45 19.95
C SER A 12 -57.17 9.00 19.49
N SER A 13 -58.33 8.64 18.93
CA SER A 13 -58.63 7.32 18.33
C SER A 13 -57.93 7.07 16.98
N ILE A 14 -57.17 8.05 16.48
CA ILE A 14 -56.39 7.94 15.24
C ILE A 14 -55.17 7.02 15.45
N SER A 15 -54.95 6.11 14.50
CA SER A 15 -53.78 5.23 14.52
C SER A 15 -52.48 6.03 14.39
N LYS A 16 -51.48 5.68 15.19
CA LYS A 16 -50.17 6.35 15.15
C LYS A 16 -49.45 5.97 13.86
N VAL A 17 -49.06 6.96 13.06
CA VAL A 17 -48.12 6.77 11.94
C VAL A 17 -46.80 6.22 12.51
N LYS A 18 -46.49 4.97 12.14
CA LYS A 18 -45.23 4.30 12.49
C LYS A 18 -44.42 4.14 11.21
N HIS A 19 -43.21 4.68 11.18
CA HIS A 19 -42.27 4.39 10.11
C HIS A 19 -41.59 3.04 10.37
N LYS A 20 -41.29 2.31 9.29
CA LYS A 20 -40.46 1.11 9.37
C LYS A 20 -39.07 1.51 9.88
N PRO A 21 -38.45 0.73 10.79
CA PRO A 21 -37.09 1.00 11.24
C PRO A 21 -36.12 0.91 10.05
N LYS A 22 -35.00 1.63 10.14
CA LYS A 22 -33.93 1.56 9.12
C LYS A 22 -33.45 0.12 8.98
N SER A 23 -33.29 -0.36 7.75
CA SER A 23 -32.72 -1.69 7.51
C SER A 23 -31.25 -1.72 7.96
N LYS A 24 -30.84 -2.82 8.59
CA LYS A 24 -29.45 -3.05 9.00
C LYS A 24 -28.61 -3.73 7.91
N LYS A 25 -29.22 -3.99 6.73
CA LYS A 25 -28.57 -4.67 5.61
C LYS A 25 -27.43 -3.81 5.07
N LYS A 26 -26.25 -4.41 4.90
CA LYS A 26 -25.10 -3.72 4.31
C LYS A 26 -25.29 -3.67 2.79
N LEU A 27 -25.16 -2.48 2.21
CA LEU A 27 -25.16 -2.30 0.76
C LEU A 27 -23.73 -2.53 0.26
N LEU A 28 -23.48 -3.72 -0.29
CA LEU A 28 -22.19 -4.12 -0.83
C LEU A 28 -22.15 -3.73 -2.32
N MET A 29 -21.20 -2.85 -2.69
CA MET A 29 -21.13 -2.31 -4.06
C MET A 29 -20.58 -3.32 -5.07
N ASN A 30 -19.70 -4.23 -4.63
CA ASN A 30 -19.04 -5.20 -5.51
C ASN A 30 -19.77 -6.56 -5.47
N PRO A 31 -20.16 -7.14 -6.63
CA PRO A 31 -20.87 -8.41 -6.68
C PRO A 31 -20.05 -9.59 -6.15
N VAL A 32 -18.73 -9.60 -6.36
CA VAL A 32 -17.82 -10.66 -5.89
C VAL A 32 -17.77 -10.70 -4.37
N VAL A 33 -17.72 -9.53 -3.73
CA VAL A 33 -17.74 -9.43 -2.26
C VAL A 33 -19.13 -9.75 -1.73
N ALA A 34 -20.19 -9.30 -2.41
CA ALA A 34 -21.58 -9.55 -2.00
C ALA A 34 -21.93 -11.04 -1.99
N ALA A 35 -21.48 -11.81 -2.98
CA ALA A 35 -21.69 -13.26 -3.05
C ALA A 35 -21.01 -14.01 -1.91
N ASN A 36 -19.86 -13.51 -1.43
CA ASN A 36 -19.07 -14.14 -0.38
C ASN A 36 -19.30 -13.51 1.01
N TRP A 37 -20.36 -12.74 1.21
CA TRP A 37 -20.62 -12.03 2.47
C TRP A 37 -21.49 -12.84 3.44
N ASP A 38 -20.98 -13.12 4.65
CA ASP A 38 -21.80 -13.70 5.71
C ASP A 38 -22.43 -12.60 6.58
N GLN A 39 -23.75 -12.63 6.75
CA GLN A 39 -24.48 -11.67 7.59
C GLN A 39 -24.30 -11.92 9.10
N LYS A 40 -23.84 -13.12 9.48
CA LYS A 40 -23.62 -13.50 10.88
C LYS A 40 -22.26 -13.00 11.40
N GLU A 41 -21.28 -12.90 10.51
CA GLU A 41 -19.94 -12.42 10.84
C GLU A 41 -19.89 -10.88 10.94
N THR A 42 -18.99 -10.37 11.78
CA THR A 42 -18.69 -8.93 11.82
C THR A 42 -18.01 -8.49 10.53
N LEU A 43 -17.96 -7.17 10.29
CA LEU A 43 -17.24 -6.62 9.13
C LEU A 43 -15.76 -7.03 9.14
N SER A 44 -15.14 -7.02 10.32
CA SER A 44 -13.74 -7.42 10.52
C SER A 44 -13.48 -8.88 10.25
N GLN A 45 -14.38 -9.76 10.73
CA GLN A 45 -14.30 -11.19 10.49
C GLN A 45 -14.44 -11.51 9.00
N ASN A 46 -15.46 -10.96 8.34
CA ASN A 46 -15.69 -11.17 6.91
C ASN A 46 -14.48 -10.73 6.08
N TYR A 47 -14.00 -9.50 6.26
CA TYR A 47 -12.87 -9.01 5.47
C TYR A 47 -11.60 -9.83 5.74
N ARG A 48 -11.34 -10.21 7.00
CA ARG A 48 -10.23 -11.12 7.34
C ARG A 48 -10.38 -12.46 6.60
N ARG A 49 -11.56 -13.06 6.58
CA ARG A 49 -11.86 -14.32 5.87
C ARG A 49 -11.70 -14.19 4.36
N LEU A 50 -12.09 -13.05 3.78
CA LEU A 50 -11.88 -12.75 2.37
C LEU A 50 -10.41 -12.42 2.04
N GLY A 51 -9.57 -12.17 3.06
CA GLY A 51 -8.18 -11.72 2.93
C GLY A 51 -8.05 -10.24 2.56
N LEU A 52 -9.10 -9.44 2.82
CA LEU A 52 -9.11 -8.00 2.65
C LEU A 52 -8.78 -7.31 3.99
N ALA A 53 -8.06 -6.19 3.93
CA ALA A 53 -7.81 -5.37 5.10
C ALA A 53 -9.07 -4.55 5.46
N THR A 54 -9.43 -4.49 6.74
CA THR A 54 -10.49 -3.58 7.24
C THR A 54 -10.00 -2.19 7.54
N LYS A 55 -8.81 -2.07 8.12
CA LYS A 55 -8.14 -0.83 8.49
C LYS A 55 -6.72 -0.89 7.94
N LEU A 56 -6.23 0.25 7.46
CA LEU A 56 -4.88 0.38 6.93
C LEU A 56 -3.82 0.47 8.05
N ASN A 57 -4.16 1.19 9.12
CA ASN A 57 -3.27 1.39 10.27
C ASN A 57 -3.58 0.40 11.40
N HIS A 58 -2.77 0.44 12.45
CA HIS A 58 -3.03 -0.31 13.67
C HIS A 58 -4.44 -0.04 14.22
N THR A 59 -5.11 -1.08 14.70
CA THR A 59 -6.38 -0.93 15.39
C THR A 59 -6.12 -0.72 16.87
N THR A 60 -6.75 0.29 17.47
CA THR A 60 -6.74 0.48 18.92
C THR A 60 -7.56 -0.61 19.60
N GLY A 61 -7.08 -1.11 20.73
CA GLY A 61 -7.72 -2.15 21.53
C GLY A 61 -7.36 -3.58 21.11
N GLY A 62 -7.95 -4.56 21.79
CA GLY A 62 -7.76 -5.97 21.50
C GLY A 62 -8.43 -6.42 20.20
N ILE A 63 -7.79 -7.35 19.50
CA ILE A 63 -8.34 -8.03 18.34
C ILE A 63 -8.82 -9.40 18.81
N GLU A 64 -9.92 -9.91 18.26
CA GLU A 64 -10.36 -11.28 18.56
C GLU A 64 -9.35 -12.30 17.99
N ASP A 65 -8.89 -13.20 18.84
CA ASP A 65 -8.07 -14.35 18.42
C ASP A 65 -9.00 -15.51 18.08
N THR A 66 -9.20 -15.77 16.79
CA THR A 66 -9.91 -16.97 16.34
C THR A 66 -9.02 -18.20 16.50
N ALA A 67 -9.58 -19.33 16.96
CA ALA A 67 -8.84 -20.57 17.25
C ALA A 67 -7.94 -21.08 16.10
N SER A 68 -8.32 -20.79 14.86
CA SER A 68 -7.52 -21.09 13.66
C SER A 68 -6.25 -20.24 13.56
N THR A 69 -6.26 -18.99 14.02
CA THR A 69 -5.10 -18.09 14.03
C THR A 69 -4.08 -18.49 15.10
N SER A 70 -4.54 -18.96 16.25
CA SER A 70 -3.69 -19.43 17.35
C SER A 70 -3.07 -20.81 17.10
N THR A 71 -3.60 -21.59 16.14
CA THR A 71 -3.04 -22.90 15.76
C THR A 71 -1.96 -22.78 14.68
N SER A 72 -2.01 -21.77 13.81
CA SER A 72 -0.99 -21.53 12.78
C SER A 72 0.38 -21.10 13.32
N THR A 73 0.46 -20.65 14.57
CA THR A 73 1.72 -20.26 15.23
C THR A 73 2.45 -21.42 15.90
N THR A 74 1.87 -22.62 15.98
CA THR A 74 2.45 -23.76 16.73
C THR A 74 2.98 -24.90 15.85
N THR A 75 2.90 -24.80 14.52
CA THR A 75 3.24 -25.90 13.59
C THR A 75 4.42 -25.61 12.66
N SER A 76 5.31 -24.70 13.05
CA SER A 76 6.62 -24.55 12.39
C SER A 76 7.73 -24.50 13.44
N ALA A 77 8.52 -25.57 13.47
CA ALA A 77 9.73 -25.82 14.24
C ALA A 77 9.57 -26.21 15.72
N ALA A 78 10.38 -27.21 16.11
CA ALA A 78 10.35 -27.93 17.37
C ALA A 78 10.88 -27.15 18.58
N ALA A 79 10.49 -27.63 19.77
CA ALA A 79 11.07 -27.41 21.11
C ALA A 79 10.48 -26.29 22.02
N PRO A 80 10.47 -26.49 23.36
CA PRO A 80 9.32 -26.18 24.21
C PRO A 80 9.50 -24.95 25.14
N THR A 81 8.35 -24.46 25.66
CA THR A 81 8.16 -23.61 26.87
C THR A 81 9.01 -22.34 26.96
N ILE A 82 8.42 -21.14 26.91
CA ILE A 82 7.86 -20.46 28.08
C ILE A 82 6.66 -19.60 27.66
N SER A 83 5.55 -19.75 28.38
CA SER A 83 4.36 -18.92 28.27
C SER A 83 4.58 -17.51 28.79
N SER A 84 3.89 -16.60 28.09
CA SER A 84 3.30 -15.35 28.58
C SER A 84 4.07 -14.05 28.36
N SER A 85 3.48 -13.30 27.42
CA SER A 85 3.09 -11.89 27.55
C SER A 85 4.20 -10.85 27.66
N SER A 86 4.56 -10.25 26.53
CA SER A 86 4.19 -8.86 26.20
C SER A 86 5.07 -8.33 25.06
N SER A 87 4.45 -7.53 24.19
CA SER A 87 5.12 -6.60 23.27
C SER A 87 5.91 -7.18 22.08
N LEU A 88 5.18 -7.65 21.07
CA LEU A 88 5.68 -7.75 19.69
C LEU A 88 5.76 -6.36 19.01
N ALA A 89 6.27 -5.34 19.71
CA ALA A 89 6.51 -4.00 19.18
C ALA A 89 7.95 -3.48 19.41
N ILE A 90 8.81 -4.25 20.11
CA ILE A 90 10.20 -3.84 20.39
C ILE A 90 11.23 -4.67 19.58
N ASN A 91 10.85 -5.84 19.08
CA ASN A 91 11.81 -6.77 18.48
C ASN A 91 12.24 -6.44 17.03
N ASN A 92 11.67 -5.42 16.39
CA ASN A 92 12.06 -5.05 15.02
C ASN A 92 13.28 -4.12 14.95
N LEU A 93 13.90 -3.79 16.09
CA LEU A 93 15.14 -3.00 16.18
C LEU A 93 16.28 -3.72 16.93
N GLY A 94 16.12 -4.99 17.32
CA GLY A 94 17.23 -5.77 17.91
C GLY A 94 17.78 -5.28 19.26
N ILE A 95 17.25 -4.20 19.85
CA ILE A 95 17.75 -3.62 21.10
C ILE A 95 17.27 -4.49 22.28
N LYS A 96 18.14 -5.35 22.80
CA LYS A 96 17.90 -6.12 24.03
C LYS A 96 18.14 -5.21 25.24
N SER A 97 17.08 -4.65 25.81
CA SER A 97 17.16 -3.66 26.89
C SER A 97 17.61 -4.19 28.26
N ARG A 98 17.86 -5.49 28.41
CA ARG A 98 18.26 -6.09 29.70
C ARG A 98 19.50 -6.97 29.53
N PRO A 99 20.57 -6.72 30.32
CA PRO A 99 21.74 -7.60 30.28
C PRO A 99 21.36 -9.02 30.77
N PRO A 100 21.97 -10.07 30.21
CA PRO A 100 21.68 -11.44 30.60
C PRO A 100 22.01 -11.64 32.08
N THR A 101 21.05 -12.16 32.85
CA THR A 101 21.20 -12.40 34.30
C THR A 101 22.02 -13.67 34.60
N THR A 102 22.29 -14.49 33.58
CA THR A 102 23.08 -15.71 33.68
C THR A 102 24.27 -15.59 32.73
N LEU A 103 25.45 -15.34 33.28
CA LEU A 103 26.71 -15.38 32.53
C LEU A 103 27.21 -16.82 32.50
N LEU A 104 27.56 -17.34 31.33
CA LEU A 104 28.24 -18.63 31.20
C LEU A 104 29.74 -18.41 31.44
N PRO A 105 30.37 -19.12 32.40
CA PRO A 105 31.80 -18.98 32.64
C PRO A 105 32.59 -19.51 31.44
N THR A 106 33.45 -18.66 30.88
CA THR A 106 34.40 -19.00 29.83
C THR A 106 35.81 -19.10 30.40
N GLU A 107 36.63 -20.01 29.88
CA GLU A 107 38.05 -20.12 30.23
C GLU A 107 38.89 -19.27 29.28
N ALA A 108 39.91 -18.56 29.81
CA ALA A 108 40.83 -17.75 29.01
C ALA A 108 42.27 -17.98 29.49
N ARG A 109 43.22 -17.96 28.56
CA ARG A 109 44.65 -18.13 28.86
C ARG A 109 45.26 -16.79 29.26
N ILE A 110 46.03 -16.79 30.35
CA ILE A 110 46.51 -15.58 31.00
C ILE A 110 48.03 -15.67 31.19
N GLU A 111 48.74 -14.61 30.81
CA GLU A 111 50.14 -14.42 31.16
C GLU A 111 50.27 -13.60 32.45
N ARG A 112 51.09 -14.09 33.39
CA ARG A 112 51.31 -13.48 34.70
C ARG A 112 52.77 -13.09 34.87
N ASP A 113 53.01 -11.97 35.54
CA ASP A 113 54.36 -11.54 35.91
C ASP A 113 54.99 -12.59 36.83
N PRO A 114 56.20 -13.11 36.51
CA PRO A 114 56.84 -14.17 37.27
C PRO A 114 57.22 -13.77 38.71
N SER A 115 57.34 -12.48 39.01
CA SER A 115 57.79 -11.99 40.31
C SER A 115 56.65 -11.63 41.27
N THR A 116 55.57 -11.06 40.75
CA THR A 116 54.45 -10.51 41.54
C THR A 116 53.15 -11.30 41.37
N GLY A 117 53.05 -12.16 40.37
CA GLY A 117 51.85 -12.97 40.08
C GLY A 117 50.67 -12.14 39.54
N ALA A 118 50.86 -10.86 39.27
CA ALA A 118 49.86 -9.98 38.67
C ALA A 118 49.60 -10.39 37.21
N ILE A 119 48.34 -10.27 36.78
CA ILE A 119 47.92 -10.60 35.42
C ILE A 119 48.36 -9.47 34.48
N LEU A 120 49.23 -9.78 33.51
CA LEU A 120 49.74 -8.81 32.55
C LEU A 120 48.88 -8.76 31.28
N CYS A 121 48.46 -9.91 30.75
CA CYS A 121 47.67 -9.98 29.52
C CYS A 121 46.81 -11.25 29.45
N VAL A 122 45.62 -11.14 28.88
CA VAL A 122 44.75 -12.27 28.51
C VAL A 122 44.93 -12.50 27.01
N LEU A 123 45.52 -13.64 26.62
CA LEU A 123 46.02 -13.89 25.26
C LEU A 123 44.90 -14.20 24.25
N ASP A 124 43.77 -14.74 24.73
CA ASP A 124 42.67 -15.22 23.89
C ASP A 124 41.38 -14.42 24.13
N ASP A 125 41.47 -13.11 24.36
CA ASP A 125 40.29 -12.27 24.59
C ASP A 125 39.68 -11.82 23.24
N PRO A 126 38.51 -12.35 22.81
CA PRO A 126 37.90 -11.99 21.53
C PRO A 126 37.43 -10.52 21.49
N SER A 127 37.43 -9.83 22.63
CA SER A 127 37.08 -8.41 22.73
C SER A 127 38.27 -7.47 22.53
N SER A 128 39.53 -7.94 22.51
CA SER A 128 40.68 -7.02 22.47
C SER A 128 40.89 -6.36 21.10
N SER A 129 40.41 -6.99 20.03
CA SER A 129 40.46 -6.47 18.66
C SER A 129 39.26 -5.59 18.29
N ALA A 130 38.21 -5.56 19.11
CA ALA A 130 37.00 -4.76 18.88
C ALA A 130 36.95 -3.55 19.83
N ARG A 131 36.36 -2.43 19.37
CA ARG A 131 36.08 -1.30 20.27
C ARG A 131 35.20 -1.78 21.43
N PRO A 132 35.42 -1.31 22.67
CA PRO A 132 34.64 -1.77 23.82
C PRO A 132 33.14 -1.52 23.59
N ASN A 133 32.34 -2.59 23.53
CA ASN A 133 30.88 -2.53 23.40
C ASN A 133 30.19 -2.93 24.72
N PRO A 134 30.30 -2.12 25.79
CA PRO A 134 29.78 -2.46 27.11
C PRO A 134 28.23 -2.50 27.15
N LEU A 135 27.57 -1.93 26.14
CA LEU A 135 26.11 -1.88 26.03
C LEU A 135 25.53 -2.92 25.06
N ASN A 136 26.38 -3.73 24.43
CA ASN A 136 26.01 -4.71 23.41
C ASN A 136 25.11 -4.11 22.31
N ASP A 137 25.48 -2.92 21.83
CA ASP A 137 24.78 -2.23 20.77
C ASP A 137 25.01 -2.95 19.42
N PRO A 138 23.94 -3.39 18.72
CA PRO A 138 24.07 -4.09 17.44
C PRO A 138 24.65 -3.24 16.30
N LEU A 139 24.73 -1.91 16.45
CA LEU A 139 25.29 -1.03 15.40
C LEU A 139 26.81 -0.85 15.49
N ASN A 140 27.44 -1.22 16.61
CA ASN A 140 28.88 -1.04 16.82
C ASN A 140 29.74 -1.87 15.84
N GLU A 141 29.18 -2.94 15.27
CA GLU A 141 29.84 -3.78 14.24
C GLU A 141 29.74 -3.18 12.83
N LEU A 142 28.70 -2.38 12.55
CA LEU A 142 28.47 -1.78 11.22
C LEU A 142 29.27 -0.49 11.01
N ASP A 143 29.63 0.20 12.08
CA ASP A 143 30.47 1.41 12.05
C ASP A 143 31.98 1.08 11.90
N SER A 144 32.33 -0.21 11.85
CA SER A 144 33.70 -0.71 11.70
C SER A 144 34.06 -1.27 10.31
N GLU A 145 33.12 -1.29 9.37
CA GLU A 145 33.42 -1.53 7.94
C GLU A 145 33.88 -0.21 7.30
N ASP A 146 35.18 0.05 7.41
CA ASP A 146 36.00 0.94 6.59
C ASP A 146 35.30 2.19 5.99
N GLU A 147 35.45 3.34 6.67
CA GLU A 147 35.62 4.62 5.98
C GLU A 147 36.93 4.56 5.17
N GLU A 148 36.92 3.82 4.07
CA GLU A 148 37.90 3.97 3.00
C GLU A 148 37.48 5.20 2.20
N ASP A 149 38.34 6.23 2.21
CA ASP A 149 38.22 7.48 1.46
C ASP A 149 38.04 7.22 -0.05
N GLY A 150 36.83 6.89 -0.47
CA GLY A 150 36.42 6.69 -1.85
C GLY A 150 35.50 7.80 -2.30
N ALA A 151 36.03 8.75 -3.07
CA ALA A 151 35.27 9.78 -3.77
C ALA A 151 34.11 9.17 -4.58
N GLY A 152 32.89 9.21 -4.01
CA GLY A 152 31.69 8.60 -4.57
C GLY A 152 30.55 9.61 -4.68
N ASP A 153 30.36 10.11 -5.89
CA ASP A 153 29.10 10.55 -6.49
C ASP A 153 28.17 11.42 -5.61
N TRP A 154 28.30 12.74 -5.77
CA TRP A 154 27.30 13.71 -5.33
C TRP A 154 26.02 13.53 -6.17
N THR A 155 25.15 12.61 -5.77
CA THR A 155 23.79 12.55 -6.32
C THR A 155 23.01 13.76 -5.83
N PRO A 156 22.36 14.55 -6.71
CA PRO A 156 21.61 15.73 -6.30
C PRO A 156 20.57 15.42 -5.22
N LEU A 157 20.63 16.24 -4.17
CA LEU A 157 19.72 16.33 -3.03
C LEU A 157 18.25 16.40 -3.47
N ASP A 158 17.63 15.24 -3.73
CA ASP A 158 16.19 15.12 -3.96
C ASP A 158 15.47 15.17 -2.60
N ASN A 159 14.84 16.32 -2.38
CA ASN A 159 13.86 16.68 -1.37
C ASN A 159 13.36 15.50 -0.47
N GLN A 160 14.00 15.31 0.68
CA GLN A 160 13.66 14.32 1.72
C GLN A 160 12.40 14.68 2.53
N HIS A 161 11.28 14.96 1.87
CA HIS A 161 9.97 14.96 2.53
C HIS A 161 8.96 14.12 1.75
N TRP A 162 9.40 12.94 1.34
CA TRP A 162 8.54 11.80 1.02
C TRP A 162 9.40 10.54 1.17
N PRO A 163 9.04 9.55 2.03
CA PRO A 163 9.89 8.38 2.19
C PRO A 163 9.90 7.58 0.88
N ALA A 164 11.03 7.61 0.19
CA ALA A 164 11.32 6.79 -0.98
C ALA A 164 11.51 5.29 -0.66
N THR A 165 11.09 4.84 0.52
CA THR A 165 10.81 3.41 0.79
C THR A 165 9.38 3.11 0.35
N SER A 166 9.13 3.22 -0.95
CA SER A 166 8.01 2.53 -1.59
C SER A 166 8.53 1.21 -2.16
N GLN A 167 9.25 0.43 -1.35
CA GLN A 167 9.18 -1.02 -1.53
C GLN A 167 7.70 -1.36 -1.34
N ARG A 168 7.01 -1.58 -2.45
CA ARG A 168 5.66 -2.12 -2.46
C ARG A 168 5.67 -3.28 -1.47
N PRO A 169 4.90 -3.23 -0.36
CA PRO A 169 4.96 -4.27 0.64
C PRO A 169 4.74 -5.60 -0.07
N ALA A 170 5.63 -6.57 0.20
CA ALA A 170 5.58 -7.89 -0.38
C ALA A 170 4.13 -8.41 -0.28
N ARG A 171 3.59 -8.79 -1.44
CA ARG A 171 2.19 -9.22 -1.59
C ARG A 171 1.92 -10.35 -0.59
N PRO A 172 0.95 -10.20 0.33
CA PRO A 172 0.68 -11.26 1.31
C PRO A 172 0.30 -12.54 0.56
N THR A 173 1.03 -13.61 0.85
CA THR A 173 1.02 -14.92 0.16
C THR A 173 -0.19 -15.78 0.53
N GLY A 174 -1.36 -15.16 0.63
CA GLY A 174 -2.65 -15.80 0.94
C GLY A 174 -3.70 -15.42 -0.09
N HIS A 175 -3.53 -15.81 -1.35
CA HIS A 175 -4.51 -15.52 -2.39
C HIS A 175 -5.76 -16.36 -2.20
N THR A 176 -6.70 -15.84 -1.42
CA THR A 176 -8.06 -16.36 -1.41
C THR A 176 -8.62 -16.33 -2.85
N PRO A 177 -9.52 -17.25 -3.22
CA PRO A 177 -10.12 -17.25 -4.56
C PRO A 177 -10.83 -15.93 -4.87
N VAL A 178 -11.36 -15.25 -3.84
CA VAL A 178 -12.01 -13.95 -3.95
C VAL A 178 -11.01 -12.86 -4.34
N ILE A 179 -9.82 -12.81 -3.72
CA ILE A 179 -8.77 -11.87 -4.08
C ILE A 179 -8.35 -12.08 -5.52
N ARG A 180 -8.15 -13.33 -5.96
CA ARG A 180 -7.79 -13.64 -7.35
C ARG A 180 -8.82 -13.11 -8.34
N GLN A 181 -10.11 -13.27 -8.04
CA GLN A 181 -11.19 -12.74 -8.88
C GLN A 181 -11.20 -11.21 -8.90
N LEU A 182 -11.02 -10.56 -7.74
CA LEU A 182 -10.97 -9.10 -7.65
C LEU A 182 -9.77 -8.52 -8.39
N GLU A 183 -8.62 -9.18 -8.32
CA GLU A 183 -7.42 -8.81 -9.07
C GLU A 183 -7.59 -9.00 -10.57
N ALA A 184 -8.21 -10.10 -11.00
CA ALA A 184 -8.55 -10.31 -12.40
C ALA A 184 -9.46 -9.20 -12.91
N LEU A 185 -10.52 -8.85 -12.16
CA LEU A 185 -11.41 -7.75 -12.49
C LEU A 185 -10.67 -6.40 -12.53
N ALA A 186 -9.78 -6.13 -11.58
CA ALA A 186 -8.97 -4.92 -11.59
C ALA A 186 -8.03 -4.87 -12.81
N ALA A 187 -7.45 -6.02 -13.19
CA ALA A 187 -6.56 -6.15 -14.34
C ALA A 187 -7.28 -5.94 -15.68
N THR A 188 -8.58 -6.26 -15.77
CA THR A 188 -9.34 -6.01 -17.02
C THR A 188 -9.37 -4.54 -17.41
N GLY A 189 -9.38 -3.63 -16.43
CA GLY A 189 -9.43 -2.18 -16.65
C GLY A 189 -10.71 -1.69 -17.36
N VAL A 190 -10.97 -0.39 -17.27
CA VAL A 190 -12.04 0.25 -18.05
C VAL A 190 -11.48 0.64 -19.42
N LYS A 191 -11.97 0.00 -20.49
CA LYS A 191 -11.66 0.41 -21.87
C LYS A 191 -12.30 1.76 -22.15
N LYS A 192 -11.51 2.83 -22.09
CA LYS A 192 -11.97 4.17 -22.47
C LYS A 192 -12.19 4.21 -23.98
N ALA A 193 -13.40 4.60 -24.40
CA ALA A 193 -13.67 4.82 -25.81
C ALA A 193 -12.72 5.92 -26.36
N PRO A 194 -12.14 5.74 -27.56
CA PRO A 194 -11.32 6.78 -28.16
C PRO A 194 -12.17 8.02 -28.44
N ARG A 195 -11.54 9.21 -28.35
CA ARG A 195 -12.21 10.45 -28.77
C ARG A 195 -12.54 10.38 -30.26
N LYS A 196 -13.77 10.72 -30.60
CA LYS A 196 -14.28 10.78 -31.98
C LYS A 196 -14.50 12.24 -32.37
N GLN A 197 -14.42 12.53 -33.67
CA GLN A 197 -14.86 13.81 -34.21
C GLN A 197 -16.38 13.88 -34.25
N SER A 198 -16.94 15.09 -34.20
CA SER A 198 -18.37 15.31 -34.45
C SER A 198 -18.68 15.22 -35.95
N ALA A 199 -19.92 14.89 -36.31
CA ALA A 199 -20.33 14.74 -37.72
C ALA A 199 -20.04 16.00 -38.56
N ARG A 200 -20.34 17.19 -38.02
CA ARG A 200 -20.09 18.46 -38.70
C ARG A 200 -18.60 18.76 -38.90
N GLU A 201 -17.75 18.37 -37.94
CA GLU A 201 -16.31 18.51 -38.10
C GLU A 201 -15.78 17.57 -39.20
N GLU A 202 -16.32 16.36 -39.30
CA GLU A 202 -15.94 15.41 -40.34
C GLU A 202 -16.33 15.93 -41.74
N GLU A 203 -17.51 16.51 -41.89
CA GLU A 203 -17.93 17.18 -43.13
C GLU A 203 -17.02 18.36 -43.49
N TRP A 204 -16.69 19.18 -42.50
CA TRP A 204 -15.81 20.35 -42.68
C TRP A 204 -14.39 19.95 -43.08
N VAL A 205 -13.80 18.98 -42.39
CA VAL A 205 -12.49 18.43 -42.74
C VAL A 205 -12.53 17.74 -44.11
N GLY A 206 -13.60 16.99 -44.40
CA GLY A 206 -13.83 16.38 -45.70
C GLY A 206 -13.86 17.40 -46.83
N ALA A 207 -14.53 18.54 -46.65
CA ALA A 207 -14.54 19.63 -47.63
C ALA A 207 -13.15 20.28 -47.83
N LEU A 208 -12.37 20.43 -46.75
CA LEU A 208 -10.99 20.93 -46.84
C LEU A 208 -10.07 19.96 -47.58
N VAL A 209 -10.14 18.66 -47.25
CA VAL A 209 -9.35 17.61 -47.89
C VAL A 209 -9.76 17.44 -49.35
N ALA A 210 -11.04 17.52 -49.69
CA ALA A 210 -11.50 17.45 -51.08
C ALA A 210 -10.98 18.63 -51.94
N LYS A 211 -10.83 19.82 -51.35
CA LYS A 211 -10.36 21.02 -52.07
C LYS A 211 -8.84 21.14 -52.17
N TYR A 212 -8.11 20.82 -51.09
CA TYR A 212 -6.66 21.06 -50.99
C TYR A 212 -5.82 19.79 -50.85
N GLY A 213 -6.44 18.62 -50.74
CA GLY A 213 -5.76 17.34 -50.60
C GLY A 213 -4.94 17.25 -49.31
N HIS A 214 -3.62 17.37 -49.44
CA HIS A 214 -2.64 17.19 -48.37
C HIS A 214 -2.01 18.51 -47.88
N ASP A 215 -2.30 19.63 -48.55
CA ASP A 215 -1.65 20.90 -48.23
C ASP A 215 -2.36 21.65 -47.09
N VAL A 216 -1.88 21.43 -45.87
CA VAL A 216 -2.40 22.07 -44.65
C VAL A 216 -2.20 23.59 -44.69
N LYS A 217 -1.12 24.09 -45.32
CA LYS A 217 -0.85 25.54 -45.35
C LYS A 217 -1.94 26.26 -46.15
N SER A 218 -2.35 25.68 -47.27
CA SER A 218 -3.45 26.21 -48.08
C SER A 218 -4.81 26.10 -47.37
N MET A 219 -5.06 25.01 -46.63
CA MET A 219 -6.29 24.86 -45.83
C MET A 219 -6.45 25.95 -44.77
N VAL A 220 -5.37 26.31 -44.07
CA VAL A 220 -5.37 27.37 -43.05
C VAL A 220 -5.76 28.72 -43.67
N ARG A 221 -5.27 28.98 -44.89
CA ARG A 221 -5.43 30.26 -45.59
C ARG A 221 -6.79 30.40 -46.29
N ASP A 222 -7.60 29.34 -46.34
CA ASP A 222 -8.94 29.37 -46.93
C ASP A 222 -9.93 30.16 -46.06
N LYS A 223 -10.24 31.40 -46.45
CA LYS A 223 -11.21 32.26 -45.72
C LYS A 223 -12.65 31.74 -45.74
N ARG A 224 -13.01 30.91 -46.73
CA ARG A 224 -14.40 30.44 -46.93
C ARG A 224 -14.66 29.15 -46.16
N LEU A 225 -13.74 28.19 -46.24
CA LEU A 225 -13.89 26.93 -45.51
C LEU A 225 -13.36 27.07 -44.07
N ASN A 226 -12.24 27.75 -43.83
CA ASN A 226 -11.70 27.99 -42.49
C ASN A 226 -12.19 29.33 -41.90
N VAL A 227 -13.51 29.50 -41.78
CA VAL A 227 -14.12 30.76 -41.30
C VAL A 227 -13.66 31.13 -39.89
N MET A 228 -13.50 30.11 -39.02
CA MET A 228 -13.07 30.29 -37.63
C MET A 228 -11.55 30.46 -37.48
N GLN A 229 -10.80 30.59 -38.59
CA GLN A 229 -9.36 30.82 -38.61
C GLN A 229 -8.58 29.81 -37.73
N GLN A 230 -8.92 28.53 -37.86
CA GLN A 230 -8.26 27.46 -37.13
C GLN A 230 -6.77 27.39 -37.48
N SER A 231 -5.96 27.13 -36.46
CA SER A 231 -4.50 27.04 -36.59
C SER A 231 -4.05 25.83 -37.42
N GLU A 232 -2.83 25.89 -37.95
CA GLU A 232 -2.22 24.80 -38.72
C GLU A 232 -2.17 23.48 -37.94
N GLY A 233 -1.81 23.54 -36.66
CA GLY A 233 -1.73 22.36 -35.80
C GLY A 233 -3.10 21.71 -35.55
N ASP A 234 -4.15 22.51 -35.42
CA ASP A 234 -5.51 22.01 -35.19
C ASP A 234 -6.07 21.33 -36.45
N ILE A 235 -5.91 21.96 -37.62
CA ILE A 235 -6.30 21.36 -38.90
C ILE A 235 -5.51 20.06 -39.14
N LYS A 236 -4.19 20.06 -38.90
CA LYS A 236 -3.35 18.85 -39.06
C LYS A 236 -3.84 17.70 -38.17
N ARG A 237 -4.19 17.99 -36.90
CA ARG A 237 -4.70 16.97 -35.97
C ARG A 237 -6.04 16.41 -36.42
N ARG A 238 -6.97 17.27 -36.85
CA ARG A 238 -8.30 16.86 -37.31
C ARG A 238 -8.24 16.09 -38.63
N VAL A 239 -7.45 16.54 -39.60
CA VAL A 239 -7.21 15.79 -40.85
C VAL A 239 -6.63 14.41 -40.55
N GLY A 240 -5.64 14.30 -39.65
CA GLY A 240 -5.07 13.00 -39.27
C GLY A 240 -6.09 12.04 -38.65
N MET A 241 -6.98 12.54 -37.78
CA MET A 241 -8.06 11.74 -37.21
C MET A 241 -9.12 11.34 -38.25
N TRP A 242 -9.49 12.26 -39.16
CA TRP A 242 -10.45 12.02 -40.22
C TRP A 242 -9.94 10.95 -41.20
N ARG A 243 -8.66 11.02 -41.58
CA ARG A 243 -8.01 10.03 -42.45
C ARG A 243 -7.96 8.64 -41.83
N ARG A 244 -7.57 8.53 -40.55
CA ARG A 244 -7.59 7.23 -39.85
C ARG A 244 -8.98 6.58 -39.88
N LYS A 245 -10.05 7.39 -39.87
CA LYS A 245 -11.44 6.92 -39.93
C LYS A 245 -11.88 6.54 -41.36
N HIS A 246 -11.54 7.35 -42.37
CA HIS A 246 -12.05 7.21 -43.75
C HIS A 246 -11.13 6.41 -44.68
N GLU A 247 -9.82 6.60 -44.57
CA GLU A 247 -8.82 5.91 -45.39
C GLU A 247 -8.41 4.56 -44.77
N GLY A 248 -8.84 4.29 -43.52
CA GLY A 248 -8.53 3.03 -42.82
C GLY A 248 -7.04 2.82 -42.56
N VAL A 249 -6.21 3.84 -42.77
CA VAL A 249 -4.77 3.79 -42.54
C VAL A 249 -4.55 3.83 -41.02
N VAL A 250 -4.22 2.66 -40.48
CA VAL A 250 -3.78 2.44 -39.09
C VAL A 250 -2.47 3.20 -38.86
#